data_AF-A0A3P3Q4X4-F1
#
_entry.id   AF-A0A3P3Q4X4-F1
#
_cell.length_a   1.000
_cell.length_b   1.000
_cell.length_c   1.000
_cell.angle_alpha   90.00
_cell.angle_beta   90.00
_cell.angle_gamma   90.00
#
_symmetry.space_group_name_H-M   'P 1'
#
loop_
_entity.id
_entity.type
_entity.pdbx_description
1 polymer ?
#
loop_
_entity_poly.entity_id
_entity_poly.type
_entity_poly.pdbx_seq_one_letter_code
_entity_poly.pdbx_strand_id
1 'polypeptide(L)' 'MGEEVPDYLNFEDISGRGRLLLEFLHRYFKLFPEDVFRRSHFYTKDDIDKLYAKVPWNETWMYEDPKTF' A
#
# COMPACT_ATOMS: atom_id res chain seq x y z
N MET A 1 15.28 -3.42 23.82
CA MET A 1 14.18 -2.60 23.29
C MET A 1 13.80 -3.27 21.98
N GLY A 2 12.69 -4.01 21.96
CA GLY A 2 12.19 -4.59 20.71
C GLY A 2 11.52 -3.48 19.91
N GLU A 3 11.83 -3.36 18.63
CA GLU A 3 11.11 -2.47 17.73
C GLU A 3 9.64 -2.92 17.71
N GLU A 4 8.71 -2.00 17.99
CA GLU A 4 7.28 -2.29 17.84
C GLU A 4 6.99 -2.50 16.35
N VAL A 5 6.39 -3.65 16.04
CA VAL A 5 5.90 -3.92 14.69
C VAL A 5 4.61 -3.12 14.52
N PRO A 6 4.52 -2.23 13.51
CA PRO A 6 3.31 -1.44 13.29
C PRO A 6 2.11 -2.34 12.99
N ASP A 7 0.92 -1.89 13.37
CA ASP A 7 -0.32 -2.54 12.94
C ASP A 7 -0.42 -2.50 11.43
N TYR A 8 -0.75 -3.65 10.82
CA TYR A 8 -0.73 -3.78 9.36
C TYR A 8 -1.91 -4.56 8.79
N LEU A 9 -2.33 -4.11 7.60
CA LEU A 9 -3.22 -4.85 6.73
C LEU A 9 -2.43 -5.85 5.89
N ASN A 10 -2.89 -7.09 5.85
CA ASN A 10 -2.41 -8.11 4.91
C ASN A 10 -3.60 -8.74 4.19
N PHE A 11 -3.54 -8.77 2.86
CA PHE A 11 -4.55 -9.41 2.02
C PHE A 11 -3.93 -10.61 1.33
N GLU A 12 -4.65 -11.70 1.17
CA GLU A 12 -4.26 -12.85 0.35
C GLU A 12 -5.01 -12.82 -1.00
N ASP A 13 -4.40 -13.41 -2.03
CA ASP A 13 -4.95 -13.52 -3.41
C ASP A 13 -5.64 -12.26 -3.98
N ILE A 14 -4.84 -11.25 -4.28
CA ILE A 14 -5.27 -9.95 -4.85
C ILE A 14 -4.86 -9.78 -6.32
N SER A 15 -4.46 -10.87 -6.97
CA SER A 15 -4.03 -10.87 -8.38
C SER A 15 -5.12 -10.31 -9.28
N GLY A 16 -4.75 -9.38 -10.16
CA GLY A 16 -5.69 -8.68 -11.06
C GLY A 16 -6.61 -7.66 -10.36
N ARG A 17 -6.47 -7.44 -9.05
CA ARG A 17 -7.28 -6.49 -8.27
C ARG A 17 -6.48 -5.27 -7.81
N GLY A 18 -5.31 -5.01 -8.41
CA GLY A 18 -4.38 -3.99 -7.96
C GLY A 18 -4.95 -2.57 -7.95
N ARG A 19 -5.77 -2.23 -8.93
CA ARG A 19 -6.47 -0.94 -8.99
C ARG A 19 -7.49 -0.79 -7.87
N LEU A 20 -8.34 -1.79 -7.67
CA LEU A 20 -9.36 -1.81 -6.61
C LEU A 20 -8.71 -1.71 -5.22
N LEU A 21 -7.63 -2.46 -5.00
CA LEU A 21 -6.90 -2.41 -3.73
C LEU A 21 -6.28 -1.02 -3.49
N LEU A 22 -5.69 -0.42 -4.52
CA LEU A 22 -5.10 0.92 -4.40
C LEU A 22 -6.15 2.00 -4.10
N GLU A 23 -7.34 1.90 -4.71
CA GLU A 23 -8.48 2.77 -4.39
C GLU A 23 -8.98 2.57 -2.95
N PHE A 24 -9.04 1.32 -2.48
CA PHE A 24 -9.40 1.01 -1.10
C PHE A 24 -8.40 1.60 -0.11
N LEU A 25 -7.10 1.34 -0.29
CA LEU A 25 -6.04 1.80 0.61
C LEU A 25 -5.96 3.33 0.67
N HIS A 26 -6.06 4.02 -0.47
CA HIS A 26 -6.07 5.48 -0.51
C HIS A 26 -7.25 6.09 0.27
N ARG A 27 -8.41 5.41 0.36
CA ARG A 27 -9.51 5.84 1.23
C ARG A 27 -9.32 5.44 2.68
N TYR A 28 -8.85 4.22 2.92
CA TYR A 28 -8.63 3.68 4.26
C TYR A 28 -7.61 4.49 5.05
N PHE A 29 -6.46 4.82 4.44
CA PHE A 29 -5.41 5.60 5.11
C PHE A 29 -5.77 7.08 5.37
N LYS A 30 -6.87 7.60 4.81
CA LYS A 30 -7.41 8.90 5.27
C LYS A 30 -8.04 8.82 6.65
N LEU A 31 -8.51 7.63 7.04
CA LEU A 31 -9.11 7.37 8.35
C LEU A 31 -8.07 6.87 9.35
N PHE A 32 -7.12 6.05 8.88
CA PHE A 32 -6.08 5.42 9.70
C PHE A 32 -4.69 5.68 9.07
N PRO A 33 -4.11 6.89 9.24
CA PRO A 33 -2.88 7.27 8.55
C PRO A 33 -1.61 6.59 9.09
N GLU A 34 -1.66 6.06 10.31
CA GLU A 34 -0.52 5.40 10.98
C GLU A 34 -0.40 3.91 10.60
N ASP A 35 -1.47 3.31 10.07
CA ASP A 35 -1.46 1.92 9.63
C ASP A 35 -0.59 1.76 8.39
N VAL A 36 0.01 0.57 8.25
CA VAL A 36 0.77 0.22 7.05
C VAL A 36 0.14 -0.95 6.30
N PHE A 37 0.27 -0.94 4.98
CA PHE A 37 -0.12 -2.08 4.16
C PHE A 37 1.10 -2.96 3.93
N ARG A 38 0.98 -4.25 4.25
CA ARG A 38 2.04 -5.23 4.04
C ARG A 38 1.69 -6.13 2.86
N ARG A 39 2.61 -6.19 1.89
CA ARG A 39 2.68 -7.26 0.88
C ARG A 39 4.11 -7.77 0.78
N SER A 40 4.79 -7.57 -0.35
CA SER A 40 6.23 -7.82 -0.47
C SER A 40 7.05 -6.77 0.30
N HIS A 41 6.50 -5.55 0.40
CA HIS A 41 7.05 -4.41 1.14
C HIS A 41 5.98 -3.83 2.07
N PHE A 42 6.39 -2.91 2.93
CA PHE A 42 5.48 -2.08 3.71
C PHE A 42 5.23 -0.77 2.95
N TYR A 43 3.95 -0.41 2.83
CA TYR A 43 3.51 0.82 2.19
C TYR A 43 2.83 1.69 3.24
N THR A 44 3.33 2.90 3.39
CA THR A 44 2.71 3.95 4.22
C THR A 44 1.61 4.65 3.44
N LYS A 45 0.86 5.52 4.13
CA LYS A 45 -0.06 6.45 3.48
C LYS A 45 0.59 7.24 2.34
N ASP A 46 1.79 7.78 2.56
CA ASP A 46 2.48 8.61 1.56
C ASP A 46 2.87 7.80 0.33
N ASP A 47 3.26 6.53 0.50
CA ASP A 47 3.58 5.63 -0.61
C ASP A 47 2.33 5.32 -1.44
N ILE A 48 1.21 5.06 -0.77
CA ILE A 48 -0.09 4.84 -1.42
C ILE A 48 -0.57 6.11 -2.15
N ASP A 49 -0.42 7.29 -1.56
CA ASP A 49 -0.80 8.56 -2.20
C ASP A 49 0.04 8.84 -3.46
N LYS A 50 1.35 8.58 -3.42
CA LYS A 50 2.24 8.69 -4.59
C LYS A 50 1.84 7.71 -5.69
N LEU A 51 1.61 6.45 -5.34
CA LEU A 51 1.11 5.44 -6.28
C LEU A 51 -0.24 5.84 -6.87
N TYR A 52 -1.13 6.43 -6.05
CA TYR A 52 -2.44 6.90 -6.48
C TYR A 52 -2.37 8.11 -7.43
N ALA A 53 -1.34 8.95 -7.33
CA ALA A 53 -1.16 10.07 -8.24
C ALA A 53 -0.53 9.68 -9.59
N LYS A 54 0.10 8.51 -9.69
CA LYS A 54 0.91 8.11 -10.85
C LYS A 54 0.06 7.63 -12.03
N VAL A 55 0.39 8.11 -13.22
CA VAL A 55 -0.19 7.68 -14.51
C VAL A 55 0.92 7.28 -15.51
N PRO A 56 0.73 6.21 -16.32
CA PRO A 56 -0.37 5.25 -16.28
C PRO A 56 -0.34 4.39 -15.01
N TRP A 57 -1.51 3.84 -14.65
CA TRP A 57 -1.64 2.99 -13.48
C TRP A 57 -0.84 1.70 -13.63
N ASN A 58 -0.09 1.34 -12.60
CA ASN A 58 0.61 0.06 -12.52
C ASN A 58 -0.26 -0.95 -11.78
N GLU A 59 -0.79 -1.97 -12.46
CA GLU A 59 -1.65 -2.99 -11.84
C GLU A 59 -0.90 -3.94 -10.90
N THR A 60 0.44 -3.98 -10.99
CA THR A 60 1.32 -4.84 -10.19
C THR A 60 2.11 -4.08 -9.12
N TRP A 61 1.72 -2.83 -8.83
CA TRP A 61 2.41 -1.94 -7.89
C TRP A 61 2.73 -2.58 -6.54
N MET A 62 1.89 -3.48 -6.04
CA MET A 62 2.04 -4.09 -4.71
C MET A 62 3.24 -5.03 -4.58
N TYR A 63 3.92 -5.31 -5.68
CA TYR A 63 5.14 -6.11 -5.73
C TYR A 63 6.41 -5.26 -5.90
N GLU A 64 6.28 -3.93 -6.08
CA GLU A 64 7.39 -3.01 -6.27
C GLU A 64 7.83 -2.39 -4.94
N ASP A 65 9.12 -2.14 -4.77
CA ASP A 65 9.58 -1.48 -3.55
C ASP A 65 9.16 0.00 -3.59
N PRO A 66 8.40 0.51 -2.58
CA PRO A 66 7.99 1.91 -2.54
C PRO A 66 9.15 2.91 -2.51
N LYS A 67 10.36 2.46 -2.17
CA LYS A 67 11.57 3.30 -2.22
C LYS A 67 12.13 3.50 -3.62
N THR A 68 11.60 2.81 -4.63
CA THR A 68 12.15 2.80 -6.00
C THR A 68 11.39 3.67 -7.00
N PHE A 69 10.32 4.34 -6.58
CA PHE A 69 9.51 5.18 -7.45
C PHE A 69 9.10 6.53 -6.84
#